data_AF-A0A1Y4NAD8-F1
#
_entry.id   AF-A0A1Y4NAD8-F1
#
_cell.length_a   1.000
_cell.length_b   1.000
_cell.length_c   1.000
_cell.angle_alpha   90.00
_cell.angle_beta   90.00
_cell.angle_gamma   90.00
#
_symmetry.space_group_name_H-M   'P 1'
#
loop_
_entity.id
_entity.type
_entity.pdbx_description
1 polymer ?
#
loop_
_entity_poly.entity_id
_entity_poly.type
_entity_poly.pdbx_seq_one_letter_code
_entity_poly.pdbx_strand_id
1 'polypeptide(L)'
;MKKKYMQHLIVSIVFAIIVSTTLFFMYDSFKFQTFGEIVYYDYILSGSNDFVTMENVEVYCDQDNFYLNDGRILFTDSSILSQQTPTIKLELSSDEKKFNHEFTLDNYDQNNLIYSFNNYSSKTDGINLDTIKTATLTVEANNQELTKLKLDITPLDRLEGSNSEYRIENAAISKSMIRLGSLKTSNDNVFKDYSDVSLEYRYLKDKKGDPKDNDNYVVFHKISGTTKELINNDDYGTYNLEDDDIDLKNEKLSVVVILSNGDDNQYAFAIDLNVQEAGDYYG
;
A
#
# COMPACT_ATOMS: atom_id res chain seq x y z
N MET A 1 -36.19 -20.32 36.54
CA MET A 1 -37.09 -19.80 35.48
C MET A 1 -38.35 -20.66 35.41
N LYS A 2 -39.56 -20.09 35.35
CA LYS A 2 -40.79 -20.89 35.15
C LYS A 2 -40.70 -21.61 33.79
N LYS A 3 -41.13 -22.88 33.72
CA LYS A 3 -41.07 -23.76 32.53
C LYS A 3 -41.52 -23.09 31.22
N LYS A 4 -42.53 -22.22 31.31
CA LYS A 4 -43.05 -21.41 30.20
C LYS A 4 -42.04 -20.40 29.63
N TYR A 5 -41.24 -19.75 30.47
CA TYR A 5 -40.22 -18.80 30.01
C TYR A 5 -39.04 -19.49 29.34
N MET A 6 -38.66 -20.69 29.79
CA MET A 6 -37.65 -21.49 29.09
C MET A 6 -38.12 -21.95 27.71
N GLN A 7 -39.39 -22.32 27.56
CA GLN A 7 -39.95 -22.69 26.26
C GLN A 7 -39.97 -21.51 25.30
N HIS A 8 -40.37 -20.31 25.74
CA HIS A 8 -40.31 -19.11 24.91
C HIS A 8 -38.88 -18.73 24.53
N LEU A 9 -37.92 -18.86 25.45
CA LEU A 9 -36.51 -18.61 25.15
C LEU A 9 -35.97 -19.58 24.09
N ILE A 10 -36.26 -20.87 24.22
CA ILE A 10 -35.83 -21.89 23.24
C ILE A 10 -36.44 -21.60 21.87
N VAL A 11 -37.73 -21.27 21.80
CA VAL A 11 -38.41 -20.92 20.54
C VAL A 11 -37.78 -19.68 19.91
N SER A 12 -37.50 -18.64 20.70
CA SER A 12 -36.83 -17.43 20.21
C SER A 12 -35.41 -17.70 19.70
N ILE A 13 -34.63 -18.56 20.37
CA ILE A 13 -33.30 -18.98 19.92
C ILE A 13 -33.41 -19.75 18.60
N VAL A 14 -34.36 -20.67 18.47
CA VAL A 14 -34.59 -21.42 17.22
C VAL A 14 -34.97 -20.47 16.08
N PHE A 15 -35.85 -19.49 16.33
CA PHE A 15 -36.17 -18.47 15.32
C PHE A 15 -34.97 -17.60 14.96
N ALA A 16 -34.16 -17.18 15.93
CA ALA A 16 -32.94 -16.43 15.67
C ALA A 16 -31.95 -17.23 14.82
N ILE A 17 -31.79 -18.53 15.09
CA ILE A 17 -30.94 -19.42 14.28
C ILE A 17 -31.51 -19.55 12.86
N ILE A 18 -32.81 -19.79 12.70
CA ILE A 18 -33.41 -19.92 11.37
C ILE A 18 -33.24 -18.62 10.57
N VAL A 19 -33.54 -17.46 11.16
CA VAL A 19 -33.41 -16.16 10.51
C VAL A 19 -31.95 -15.86 10.16
N SER A 20 -31.02 -16.09 11.09
CA SER A 20 -29.59 -15.89 10.88
C SER A 20 -29.06 -16.81 9.77
N THR A 21 -29.38 -18.11 9.83
CA THR A 21 -29.00 -19.07 8.79
C THR A 21 -29.59 -18.71 7.42
N THR A 22 -30.84 -18.25 7.36
CA THR A 22 -31.42 -17.76 6.10
C THR A 22 -30.76 -16.47 5.61
N LEU A 23 -30.26 -15.59 6.47
CA LEU A 23 -29.46 -14.43 6.06
C LEU A 23 -28.11 -14.87 5.49
N PHE A 24 -27.44 -15.85 6.10
CA PHE A 24 -26.21 -16.45 5.57
C PHE A 24 -26.40 -17.15 4.21
N PHE A 25 -27.59 -17.70 3.92
CA PHE A 25 -27.89 -18.39 2.66
C PHE A 25 -28.65 -17.56 1.61
N MET A 26 -29.34 -16.47 1.99
CA MET A 26 -30.01 -15.57 1.03
C MET A 26 -29.02 -14.62 0.35
N TYR A 27 -27.92 -14.30 1.01
CA TYR A 27 -26.84 -13.54 0.42
C TYR A 27 -25.71 -14.51 0.06
N ASP A 28 -25.64 -14.95 -1.20
CA ASP A 28 -24.41 -15.56 -1.78
C ASP A 28 -23.16 -14.67 -1.60
N SER A 29 -23.38 -13.43 -1.16
CA SER A 29 -22.42 -12.34 -0.99
C SER A 29 -21.68 -12.33 0.35
N PHE A 30 -22.04 -13.13 1.36
CA PHE A 30 -21.23 -13.23 2.59
C PHE A 30 -20.13 -14.30 2.44
N LYS A 31 -19.31 -14.17 1.39
CA LYS A 31 -17.98 -14.79 1.40
C LYS A 31 -17.07 -13.88 2.23
N PHE A 32 -16.86 -14.22 3.49
CA PHE A 32 -15.76 -13.65 4.27
C PHE A 32 -14.46 -14.17 3.67
N GLN A 33 -13.93 -13.43 2.70
CA GLN A 33 -12.59 -13.68 2.22
C GLN A 33 -11.66 -13.10 3.29
N THR A 34 -11.02 -13.99 4.06
CA THR A 34 -9.90 -13.60 4.92
C THR A 34 -8.70 -13.44 4.02
N PHE A 35 -8.56 -12.23 3.48
CA PHE A 35 -7.35 -11.85 2.77
C PHE A 35 -6.19 -11.65 3.76
N GLY A 36 -4.99 -11.47 3.24
CA GLY A 36 -3.75 -11.53 4.00
C GLY A 36 -3.60 -10.44 5.06
N GLU A 37 -2.40 -10.38 5.64
CA GLU A 37 -2.02 -9.29 6.53
C GLU A 37 -2.04 -7.97 5.76
N ILE A 38 -2.93 -7.06 6.16
CA ILE A 38 -3.03 -5.73 5.56
C ILE A 38 -1.97 -4.86 6.23
N VAL A 39 -1.03 -4.38 5.43
CA VAL A 39 0.01 -3.44 5.87
C VAL A 39 -0.47 -2.03 5.55
N TYR A 40 -0.47 -1.17 6.56
CA TYR A 40 -0.95 0.19 6.42
C TYR A 40 0.22 1.16 6.34
N TYR A 41 0.26 1.98 5.30
CA TYR A 41 1.33 2.97 5.11
C TYR A 41 0.88 4.35 5.58
N ASP A 42 1.68 5.01 6.41
CA ASP A 42 1.35 6.33 6.98
C ASP A 42 1.90 7.46 6.11
N TYR A 43 3.16 7.36 5.69
CA TYR A 43 3.77 8.33 4.78
C TYR A 43 4.93 7.77 3.95
N ILE A 44 5.26 8.48 2.88
CA ILE A 44 6.49 8.28 2.10
C ILE A 44 7.51 9.34 2.45
N LEU A 45 8.76 8.90 2.60
CA LEU A 45 9.93 9.75 2.73
C LEU A 45 10.70 9.79 1.41
N SER A 46 10.89 11.01 0.91
CA SER A 46 11.71 11.28 -0.27
C SER A 46 12.54 12.54 -0.05
N GLY A 47 13.66 12.67 -0.75
CA GLY A 47 14.48 13.88 -0.71
C GLY A 47 15.76 13.72 -1.51
N SER A 48 16.34 14.83 -1.94
CA SER A 48 17.62 14.84 -2.65
C SER A 48 18.49 16.02 -2.23
N ASN A 49 19.80 15.81 -2.22
CA ASN A 49 20.82 16.85 -2.25
C ASN A 49 21.91 16.47 -3.26
N ASP A 50 22.97 17.27 -3.35
CA ASP A 50 24.07 17.04 -4.31
C ASP A 50 24.76 15.66 -4.17
N PHE A 51 24.60 15.00 -3.03
CA PHE A 51 25.35 13.81 -2.63
C PHE A 51 24.52 12.54 -2.51
N VAL A 52 23.27 12.67 -2.04
CA VAL A 52 22.40 11.55 -1.73
C VAL A 52 20.96 11.87 -2.10
N THR A 53 20.29 10.88 -2.67
CA THR A 53 18.84 10.89 -2.94
C THR A 53 18.20 9.72 -2.23
N MET A 54 17.14 9.96 -1.47
CA MET A 54 16.26 8.94 -0.90
C MET A 54 14.94 9.01 -1.66
N GLU A 55 14.51 7.89 -2.23
CA GLU A 55 13.32 7.84 -3.08
C GLU A 55 12.32 6.81 -2.55
N ASN A 56 11.08 7.28 -2.37
CA ASN A 56 9.89 6.47 -2.17
C ASN A 56 10.00 5.48 -1.00
N VAL A 57 10.63 5.88 0.09
CA VAL A 57 10.75 5.00 1.27
C VAL A 57 9.46 5.05 2.07
N GLU A 58 8.81 3.91 2.16
CA GLU A 58 7.53 3.77 2.83
C GLU A 58 7.73 3.60 4.32
N VAL A 59 6.93 4.30 5.11
CA VAL A 59 7.03 4.31 6.56
C VAL A 59 5.70 3.95 7.17
N TYR A 60 5.73 3.02 8.11
CA TYR A 60 4.56 2.64 8.87
C TYR A 60 4.89 2.04 10.23
N CYS A 61 3.86 1.97 11.07
CA CYS A 61 3.89 1.21 12.31
C CYS A 61 2.83 0.12 12.31
N ASP A 62 3.19 -1.05 12.83
CA ASP A 62 2.24 -2.08 13.23
C ASP A 62 2.53 -2.46 14.69
N GLN A 63 1.49 -2.45 15.53
CA GLN A 63 1.50 -2.79 16.96
C GLN A 63 2.73 -2.27 17.73
N ASP A 64 3.82 -3.04 17.70
CA ASP A 64 5.06 -2.82 18.44
C ASP A 64 6.26 -2.42 17.57
N ASN A 65 6.13 -2.43 16.24
CA ASN A 65 7.23 -2.22 15.31
C ASN A 65 7.02 -1.03 14.36
N PHE A 66 8.11 -0.33 14.09
CA PHE A 66 8.31 0.67 13.06
C PHE A 66 9.00 0.03 11.85
N TYR A 67 8.54 0.35 10.64
CA TYR A 67 9.02 -0.25 9.41
C TYR A 67 9.45 0.80 8.37
N LEU A 68 10.48 0.44 7.59
CA LEU A 68 10.86 1.12 6.35
C LEU A 68 10.86 0.09 5.19
N ASN A 69 10.14 0.38 4.11
CA ASN A 69 10.03 -0.55 2.98
C ASN A 69 10.08 0.14 1.59
N ASP A 70 10.27 -0.67 0.54
CA ASP A 70 10.12 -0.41 -0.91
C ASP A 70 10.82 0.81 -1.53
N GLY A 71 11.62 1.56 -0.75
CA GLY A 71 12.38 2.70 -1.25
C GLY A 71 13.86 2.40 -1.53
N ARG A 72 14.58 3.43 -1.99
CA ARG A 72 16.01 3.32 -2.31
C ARG A 72 16.79 4.57 -1.93
N ILE A 73 18.08 4.39 -1.64
CA ILE A 73 19.08 5.44 -1.48
C ILE A 73 20.03 5.38 -2.67
N LEU A 74 20.23 6.51 -3.33
CA LEU A 74 21.17 6.70 -4.41
C LEU A 74 22.28 7.64 -3.94
N PHE A 75 23.52 7.27 -4.17
CA PHE A 75 24.69 8.12 -3.92
C PHE A 75 25.22 8.67 -5.23
N THR A 76 25.49 9.98 -5.28
CA THR A 76 25.97 10.63 -6.51
C THR A 76 27.44 10.31 -6.81
N ASP A 77 28.23 10.02 -5.77
CA ASP A 77 29.67 9.78 -5.88
C ASP A 77 30.12 8.66 -4.92
N SER A 78 30.88 7.69 -5.46
CA SER A 78 31.50 6.62 -4.67
C SER A 78 32.60 7.14 -3.74
N SER A 79 33.13 8.35 -3.95
CA SER A 79 34.14 8.95 -3.08
C SER A 79 33.63 9.25 -1.67
N ILE A 80 32.33 9.52 -1.52
CA ILE A 80 31.64 9.70 -0.24
C ILE A 80 31.64 8.39 0.54
N LEU A 81 31.49 7.29 -0.18
CA LEU A 81 31.51 5.92 0.31
C LEU A 81 32.96 5.41 0.39
N SER A 82 33.77 6.04 1.25
CA SER A 82 35.16 5.66 1.50
C SER A 82 35.32 4.15 1.83
N GLN A 83 36.54 3.63 2.03
CA GLN A 83 36.81 2.17 2.21
C GLN A 83 36.10 1.46 3.39
N GLN A 84 35.13 2.09 4.06
CA GLN A 84 34.30 1.49 5.11
C GLN A 84 32.81 1.66 4.81
N THR A 85 32.02 0.70 5.29
CA THR A 85 30.56 0.70 5.15
C THR A 85 29.96 1.92 5.83
N PRO A 86 29.16 2.75 5.13
CA PRO A 86 28.47 3.87 5.75
C PRO A 86 27.37 3.38 6.71
N THR A 87 27.12 4.18 7.75
CA THR A 87 25.95 4.05 8.61
C THR A 87 24.94 5.10 8.21
N ILE A 88 23.69 4.69 8.01
CA ILE A 88 22.60 5.60 7.69
C ILE A 88 21.75 5.77 8.94
N LYS A 89 21.42 7.02 9.26
CA LYS A 89 20.58 7.38 10.39
C LYS A 89 19.37 8.15 9.90
N LEU A 90 18.19 7.65 10.22
CA LEU A 90 16.92 8.33 10.03
C LEU A 90 16.47 8.93 11.35
N GLU A 91 16.36 10.25 11.41
CA GLU A 91 15.76 10.99 12.53
C GLU A 91 14.35 11.44 12.12
N LEU A 92 13.34 10.97 12.85
CA LEU A 92 11.96 11.47 12.79
C LEU A 92 11.70 12.30 14.04
N SER A 93 11.17 13.51 13.88
CA SER A 93 10.90 14.39 15.02
C SER A 93 9.44 14.86 15.04
N SER A 94 8.83 14.77 16.22
CA SER A 94 7.63 15.50 16.61
C SER A 94 8.00 16.71 17.47
N ASP A 95 7.01 17.47 17.94
CA ASP A 95 7.26 18.57 18.89
C ASP A 95 7.83 18.10 20.23
N GLU A 96 7.56 16.85 20.61
CA GLU A 96 7.84 16.32 21.95
C GLU A 96 9.03 15.36 21.99
N LYS A 97 9.28 14.65 20.89
CA LYS A 97 10.26 13.56 20.85
C LYS A 97 10.97 13.47 19.51
N LYS A 98 12.18 12.91 19.58
CA LYS A 98 12.96 12.47 18.44
C LYS A 98 13.09 10.96 18.46
N PHE A 99 12.92 10.34 17.31
CA PHE A 99 13.03 8.91 17.07
C PHE A 99 14.17 8.70 16.09
N ASN A 100 15.16 7.92 16.50
CA ASN A 100 16.38 7.69 15.73
C ASN A 100 16.47 6.22 15.36
N HIS A 101 16.52 5.95 14.06
CA HIS A 101 16.69 4.62 13.51
C HIS A 101 18.01 4.56 12.74
N GLU A 102 18.90 3.69 13.17
CA GLU A 102 20.16 3.43 12.49
C GLU A 102 20.05 2.12 11.71
N PHE A 103 20.56 2.13 10.48
CA PHE A 103 20.65 0.94 9.65
C PHE A 103 21.91 0.96 8.80
N THR A 104 22.43 -0.23 8.53
CA THR A 104 23.56 -0.47 7.64
C THR A 104 23.06 -0.85 6.26
N LEU A 105 23.75 -0.40 5.22
CA LEU A 105 23.43 -0.79 3.85
C LEU A 105 23.90 -2.22 3.60
N ASP A 106 22.95 -3.14 3.40
CA ASP A 106 23.25 -4.50 2.94
C ASP A 106 23.82 -4.44 1.50
N ASN A 107 24.74 -5.36 1.17
CA ASN A 107 25.41 -5.44 -0.14
C ASN A 107 26.17 -4.15 -0.55
N TYR A 108 26.91 -3.56 0.39
CA TYR A 108 27.89 -2.52 0.12
C TYR A 108 28.93 -2.97 -0.92
N ASP A 109 28.85 -2.37 -2.12
CA ASP A 109 29.86 -2.47 -3.18
C ASP A 109 30.19 -1.04 -3.62
N GLN A 110 31.48 -0.70 -3.71
CA GLN A 110 31.95 0.62 -4.17
C GLN A 110 31.49 0.94 -5.61
N ASN A 111 31.07 -0.08 -6.37
CA ASN A 111 30.48 0.08 -7.70
C ASN A 111 28.95 0.16 -7.67
N ASN A 112 28.31 -0.13 -6.54
CA ASN A 112 26.88 0.00 -6.37
C ASN A 112 26.55 1.28 -5.62
N LEU A 113 25.97 2.24 -6.34
CA LEU A 113 25.52 3.52 -5.79
C LEU A 113 24.03 3.50 -5.44
N ILE A 114 23.35 2.38 -5.65
CA ILE A 114 21.91 2.23 -5.44
C ILE A 114 21.68 1.15 -4.39
N TYR A 115 21.03 1.55 -3.30
CA TYR A 115 20.76 0.69 -2.17
C TYR A 115 19.26 0.66 -1.91
N SER A 116 18.65 -0.52 -2.03
CA SER A 116 17.24 -0.70 -1.73
C SER A 116 17.04 -0.98 -0.24
N PHE A 117 15.96 -0.44 0.31
CA PHE A 117 15.43 -0.85 1.60
C PHE A 117 14.63 -2.12 1.43
N ASN A 118 15.06 -3.19 2.09
CA ASN A 118 14.32 -4.44 2.10
C ASN A 118 13.83 -4.68 3.53
N ASN A 119 12.62 -4.20 3.83
CA ASN A 119 11.87 -4.49 5.04
C ASN A 119 12.67 -4.28 6.36
N TYR A 120 13.16 -3.06 6.59
CA TYR A 120 13.76 -2.72 7.89
C TYR A 120 12.67 -2.62 8.94
N SER A 121 12.91 -3.21 10.11
CA SER A 121 12.01 -3.10 11.25
C SER A 121 12.77 -2.78 12.53
N SER A 122 12.17 -1.97 13.40
CA SER A 122 12.66 -1.70 14.75
C SER A 122 11.49 -1.51 15.69
N LYS A 123 11.70 -1.48 17.01
CA LYS A 123 10.59 -1.19 17.92
C LYS A 123 10.08 0.23 17.69
N THR A 124 8.77 0.43 17.84
CA THR A 124 8.15 1.76 17.69
C THR A 124 8.74 2.79 18.66
N ASP A 125 9.26 2.36 19.81
CA ASP A 125 9.69 3.25 20.89
C ASP A 125 8.62 4.29 21.28
N GLY A 126 7.34 3.95 21.07
CA GLY A 126 6.20 4.83 21.29
C GLY A 126 6.09 5.98 20.27
N ILE A 127 6.63 5.80 19.06
CA ILE A 127 6.43 6.73 17.95
C ILE A 127 4.96 6.79 17.57
N ASN A 128 4.47 8.02 17.38
CA ASN A 128 3.18 8.27 16.77
C ASN A 128 3.44 9.01 15.45
N LEU A 129 3.26 8.29 14.34
CA LEU A 129 3.56 8.77 12.99
C LEU A 129 2.71 9.99 12.59
N ASP A 130 1.49 10.11 13.12
CA ASP A 130 0.60 11.26 12.89
C ASP A 130 1.17 12.59 13.43
N THR A 131 2.10 12.51 14.38
CA THR A 131 2.67 13.70 15.05
C THR A 131 4.01 14.14 14.46
N ILE A 132 4.54 13.40 13.50
CA ILE A 132 5.87 13.67 12.93
C ILE A 132 5.77 14.90 12.02
N LYS A 133 6.72 15.83 12.21
CA LYS A 133 6.77 17.09 11.46
C LYS A 133 8.00 17.23 10.59
N THR A 134 9.09 16.60 10.98
CA THR A 134 10.35 16.67 10.23
C THR A 134 11.02 15.31 10.20
N ALA A 135 11.57 14.98 9.04
CA ALA A 135 12.39 13.80 8.83
C ALA A 135 13.74 14.22 8.27
N THR A 136 14.81 13.58 8.73
CA THR A 136 16.18 13.85 8.27
C THR A 136 16.96 12.56 8.15
N LEU A 137 17.66 12.41 7.03
CA LEU A 137 18.62 11.35 6.79
C LEU A 137 20.04 11.89 7.02
N THR A 138 20.83 11.17 7.79
CA THR A 138 22.25 11.45 7.97
C THR A 138 23.06 10.24 7.52
N VAL A 139 24.08 10.48 6.70
CA VAL A 139 25.04 9.46 6.28
C VAL A 139 26.34 9.71 7.05
N GLU A 140 26.80 8.70 7.79
CA GLU A 140 28.03 8.77 8.54
C GLU A 140 29.01 7.67 8.09
N ALA A 141 30.31 7.99 8.13
CA ALA A 141 31.38 6.99 8.06
C ALA A 141 32.49 7.40 9.03
N ASN A 142 33.12 6.44 9.71
CA ASN A 142 34.14 6.72 10.74
C ASN A 142 33.66 7.70 11.84
N ASN A 143 32.37 7.63 12.21
CA ASN A 143 31.74 8.57 13.16
C ASN A 143 31.84 10.04 12.73
N GLN A 144 32.00 10.31 11.44
CA GLN A 144 31.93 11.63 10.84
C GLN A 144 30.71 11.73 9.93
N GLU A 145 29.95 12.81 10.08
CA GLU A 145 28.85 13.16 9.18
C GLU A 145 29.41 13.47 7.79
N LEU A 146 29.03 12.67 6.81
CA LEU A 146 29.41 12.87 5.41
C LEU A 146 28.41 13.77 4.69
N THR A 147 27.12 13.54 4.92
CA THR A 147 26.04 14.34 4.36
C THR A 147 24.79 14.23 5.22
N LYS A 148 23.95 15.27 5.12
CA LYS A 148 22.67 15.37 5.80
C LYS A 148 21.61 15.87 4.84
N LEU A 149 20.50 15.16 4.78
CA LEU A 149 19.41 15.39 3.85
C LEU A 149 18.12 15.57 4.64
N LYS A 150 17.50 16.74 4.50
CA LYS A 150 16.12 16.94 4.96
C LYS A 150 15.20 16.17 4.01
N LEU A 151 14.29 15.37 4.58
CA LEU A 151 13.33 14.58 3.83
C LEU A 151 11.96 15.27 3.83
N ASP A 152 11.27 15.15 2.70
CA ASP A 152 9.86 15.48 2.57
C ASP A 152 9.02 14.32 3.10
N ILE A 153 8.01 14.66 3.90
CA ILE A 153 7.04 13.71 4.47
C ILE A 153 5.77 13.85 3.65
N THR A 154 5.45 12.81 2.89
CA THR A 154 4.24 12.78 2.05
C THR A 154 3.21 11.87 2.71
N PRO A 155 2.18 12.41 3.37
CA PRO A 155 1.14 11.60 4.02
C PRO A 155 0.31 10.84 2.98
N LEU A 156 -0.12 9.65 3.35
CA LEU A 156 -0.91 8.78 2.50
C LEU A 156 -2.31 8.54 3.07
N ASP A 157 -3.31 8.62 2.19
CA ASP A 157 -4.64 8.13 2.48
C ASP A 157 -4.76 6.70 1.99
N ARG A 158 -5.35 5.84 2.81
CA ARG A 158 -5.55 4.44 2.45
C ARG A 158 -6.63 4.32 1.39
N LEU A 159 -6.42 3.44 0.42
CA LEU A 159 -7.42 3.10 -0.57
C LEU A 159 -7.93 1.67 -0.34
N GLU A 160 -9.23 1.51 -0.47
CA GLU A 160 -9.88 0.21 -0.48
C GLU A 160 -10.72 0.03 -1.74
N GLY A 161 -10.71 -1.19 -2.27
CA GLY A 161 -11.52 -1.57 -3.42
C GLY A 161 -11.69 -3.07 -3.48
N SER A 162 -12.92 -3.53 -3.69
CA SER A 162 -13.21 -4.96 -3.83
C SER A 162 -14.47 -5.22 -4.64
N ASN A 163 -14.59 -6.44 -5.12
CA ASN A 163 -15.84 -7.03 -5.60
C ASN A 163 -16.02 -8.42 -4.94
N SER A 164 -16.98 -9.22 -5.42
CA SER A 164 -17.28 -10.53 -4.83
C SER A 164 -16.14 -11.55 -4.91
N GLU A 165 -15.16 -11.37 -5.80
CA GLU A 165 -14.09 -12.33 -6.09
C GLU A 165 -12.67 -11.77 -5.91
N TYR A 166 -12.50 -10.45 -5.96
CA TYR A 166 -11.21 -9.79 -5.98
C TYR A 166 -11.17 -8.61 -5.02
N ARG A 167 -10.00 -8.36 -4.44
CA ARG A 167 -9.72 -7.20 -3.59
C ARG A 167 -8.40 -6.56 -3.99
N ILE A 168 -8.35 -5.24 -3.93
CA ILE A 168 -7.11 -4.47 -3.97
C ILE A 168 -6.68 -4.23 -2.52
N GLU A 169 -5.51 -4.71 -2.15
CA GLU A 169 -4.92 -4.54 -0.81
C GLU A 169 -3.72 -3.61 -0.84
N ASN A 170 -3.41 -3.00 0.30
CA ASN A 170 -2.19 -2.18 0.50
C ASN A 170 -2.05 -0.98 -0.48
N ALA A 171 -3.15 -0.56 -1.11
CA ALA A 171 -3.17 0.66 -1.91
C ALA A 171 -3.23 1.89 -1.02
N ALA A 172 -2.49 2.93 -1.41
CA ALA A 172 -2.50 4.20 -0.70
C ALA A 172 -2.24 5.36 -1.66
N ILE A 173 -2.64 6.58 -1.29
CA ILE A 173 -2.60 7.72 -2.21
C ILE A 173 -2.23 9.04 -1.54
N SER A 174 -1.48 9.85 -2.29
CA SER A 174 -1.23 11.26 -2.00
C SER A 174 -1.66 12.11 -3.20
N LYS A 175 -1.44 13.44 -3.15
CA LYS A 175 -1.85 14.36 -4.23
C LYS A 175 -1.35 13.89 -5.61
N SER A 176 -0.07 13.50 -5.71
CA SER A 176 0.62 13.24 -6.98
C SER A 176 1.26 11.85 -7.05
N MET A 177 0.93 10.95 -6.11
CA MET A 177 1.51 9.62 -6.07
C MET A 177 0.50 8.59 -5.57
N ILE A 178 0.54 7.39 -6.13
CA ILE A 178 -0.21 6.23 -5.66
C ILE A 178 0.76 5.07 -5.35
N ARG A 179 0.59 4.45 -4.18
CA ARG A 179 1.08 3.11 -3.90
C ARG A 179 0.10 2.13 -4.53
N LEU A 180 0.59 1.36 -5.49
CA LEU A 180 -0.22 0.42 -6.27
C LEU A 180 -0.64 -0.73 -5.37
N GLY A 181 -1.92 -1.07 -5.36
CA GLY A 181 -2.44 -2.12 -4.50
C GLY A 181 -2.41 -3.49 -5.14
N SER A 182 -2.08 -4.49 -4.33
CA SER A 182 -1.98 -5.88 -4.71
C SER A 182 -3.35 -6.48 -4.98
N LEU A 183 -3.54 -7.08 -6.17
CA LEU A 183 -4.77 -7.76 -6.53
C LEU A 183 -4.79 -9.15 -5.90
N LYS A 184 -5.66 -9.33 -4.91
CA LYS A 184 -5.86 -10.60 -4.21
C LYS A 184 -7.14 -11.30 -4.63
N THR A 185 -7.09 -12.63 -4.69
CA THR A 185 -8.26 -13.50 -4.89
C THR A 185 -8.03 -14.88 -4.27
N SER A 186 -9.10 -15.49 -3.77
CA SER A 186 -9.12 -16.90 -3.36
C SER A 186 -9.56 -17.85 -4.48
N ASN A 187 -9.82 -17.34 -5.69
CA ASN A 187 -10.29 -18.16 -6.82
C ASN A 187 -9.13 -18.82 -7.57
N ASP A 188 -8.74 -20.03 -7.16
CA ASP A 188 -7.64 -20.78 -7.79
C ASP A 188 -7.86 -21.09 -9.29
N ASN A 189 -9.10 -21.01 -9.80
CA ASN A 189 -9.35 -21.25 -11.21
C ASN A 189 -8.81 -20.12 -12.09
N VAL A 190 -8.60 -18.91 -11.55
CA VAL A 190 -8.06 -17.78 -12.32
C VAL A 190 -6.71 -18.12 -12.96
N PHE A 191 -5.87 -18.88 -12.26
CA PHE A 191 -4.53 -19.29 -12.72
C PHE A 191 -4.56 -20.41 -13.78
N LYS A 192 -5.72 -21.06 -13.97
CA LYS A 192 -5.94 -22.09 -14.99
C LYS A 192 -6.61 -21.49 -16.22
N ASP A 193 -7.57 -20.61 -15.99
CA ASP A 193 -8.43 -20.06 -17.02
C ASP A 193 -7.73 -18.92 -17.80
N TYR A 194 -6.82 -18.20 -17.13
CA TYR A 194 -6.11 -17.04 -17.68
C TYR A 194 -4.60 -17.15 -17.46
N SER A 195 -3.82 -16.94 -18.53
CA SER A 195 -2.36 -16.94 -18.49
C SER A 195 -1.79 -15.59 -18.07
N ASP A 196 -2.45 -14.51 -18.48
CA ASP A 196 -1.96 -13.15 -18.36
C ASP A 196 -2.99 -12.25 -17.67
N VAL A 197 -2.48 -11.22 -17.00
CA VAL A 197 -3.29 -10.19 -16.36
C VAL A 197 -2.67 -8.82 -16.58
N SER A 198 -3.54 -7.82 -16.73
CA SER A 198 -3.15 -6.43 -16.68
C SER A 198 -4.05 -5.66 -15.71
N LEU A 199 -3.45 -4.71 -15.01
CA LEU A 199 -4.16 -3.77 -14.15
C LEU A 199 -3.92 -2.36 -14.71
N GLU A 200 -5.01 -1.71 -15.12
CA GLU A 200 -5.00 -0.33 -15.59
C GLU A 200 -5.58 0.58 -14.52
N TYR A 201 -4.71 1.41 -13.93
CA TYR A 201 -5.08 2.41 -12.96
C TYR A 201 -5.57 3.65 -13.70
N ARG A 202 -6.78 4.09 -13.35
CA ARG A 202 -7.46 5.18 -14.06
C ARG A 202 -8.21 6.10 -13.13
N TYR A 203 -8.38 7.35 -13.58
CA TYR A 203 -9.31 8.30 -12.98
C TYR A 203 -10.34 8.78 -14.00
N LEU A 204 -11.49 9.24 -13.49
CA LEU A 204 -12.57 9.78 -14.31
C LEU A 204 -12.20 11.16 -14.86
N LYS A 205 -12.20 11.31 -16.20
CA LYS A 205 -11.83 12.55 -16.89
C LYS A 205 -12.83 13.68 -16.66
N ASP A 206 -14.12 13.41 -16.88
CA ASP A 206 -15.21 14.32 -16.55
C ASP A 206 -16.09 13.71 -15.45
N LYS A 207 -16.06 14.33 -14.27
CA LYS A 207 -16.85 13.93 -13.09
C LYS A 207 -18.35 13.96 -13.33
N LYS A 208 -18.83 14.68 -14.34
CA LYS A 208 -20.23 14.77 -14.76
C LYS A 208 -20.56 13.91 -15.97
N GLY A 209 -19.57 13.30 -16.60
CA GLY A 209 -19.75 12.39 -17.72
C GLY A 209 -20.35 11.04 -17.28
N ASP A 210 -20.68 10.20 -18.26
CA ASP A 210 -21.21 8.87 -17.99
C ASP A 210 -20.09 7.98 -17.41
N PRO A 211 -20.24 7.42 -16.19
CA PRO A 211 -19.25 6.52 -15.61
C PRO A 211 -19.15 5.17 -16.35
N LYS A 212 -20.10 4.85 -17.24
CA LYS A 212 -20.06 3.65 -18.10
C LYS A 212 -19.32 3.87 -19.40
N ASP A 213 -19.04 5.13 -19.76
CA ASP A 213 -18.27 5.46 -20.95
C ASP A 213 -16.79 5.25 -20.66
N ASN A 214 -16.18 4.25 -21.30
CA ASN A 214 -14.77 3.94 -21.11
C ASN A 214 -13.84 5.07 -21.64
N ASP A 215 -14.32 5.87 -22.59
CA ASP A 215 -13.57 7.01 -23.13
C ASP A 215 -13.54 8.21 -22.14
N ASN A 216 -14.37 8.15 -21.09
CA ASN A 216 -14.40 9.13 -20.01
C ASN A 216 -13.36 8.83 -18.90
N TYR A 217 -12.38 7.98 -19.16
CA TYR A 217 -11.31 7.67 -18.21
C TYR A 217 -9.94 8.02 -18.78
N VAL A 218 -9.03 8.43 -17.91
CA VAL A 218 -7.61 8.53 -18.22
C VAL A 218 -6.90 7.38 -17.52
N VAL A 219 -6.26 6.51 -18.30
CA VAL A 219 -5.33 5.49 -17.78
C VAL A 219 -4.00 6.20 -17.55
N PHE A 220 -3.58 6.29 -16.29
CA PHE A 220 -2.33 6.95 -15.92
C PHE A 220 -1.22 5.95 -15.61
N HIS A 221 -1.56 4.70 -15.27
CA HIS A 221 -0.57 3.66 -15.07
C HIS A 221 -1.11 2.28 -15.46
N LYS A 222 -0.24 1.43 -16.00
CA LYS A 222 -0.57 0.07 -16.41
C LYS A 222 0.55 -0.88 -16.03
N ILE A 223 0.19 -1.94 -15.32
CA ILE A 223 1.06 -3.11 -15.09
C ILE A 223 0.49 -4.31 -15.86
N SER A 224 1.38 -5.17 -16.34
CA SER A 224 1.03 -6.36 -17.13
C SER A 224 2.06 -7.47 -16.87
N GLY A 225 1.60 -8.71 -16.84
CA GLY A 225 2.43 -9.87 -16.57
C GLY A 225 1.61 -11.14 -16.53
N THR A 226 2.22 -12.25 -16.15
CA THR A 226 1.46 -13.50 -16.01
C THR A 226 0.55 -13.45 -14.78
N THR A 227 -0.56 -14.20 -14.80
CA THR A 227 -1.46 -14.29 -13.64
C THR A 227 -0.75 -14.74 -12.37
N LYS A 228 0.25 -15.64 -12.50
CA LYS A 228 1.06 -16.14 -11.38
C LYS A 228 2.01 -15.11 -10.79
N GLU A 229 2.49 -14.17 -11.60
CA GLU A 229 3.43 -13.13 -11.15
C GLU A 229 2.70 -11.99 -10.47
N LEU A 230 1.51 -11.63 -10.95
CA LEU A 230 0.80 -10.45 -10.46
C LEU A 230 -0.29 -10.79 -9.43
N ILE A 231 -1.15 -11.78 -9.67
CA ILE A 231 -2.25 -12.06 -8.73
C ILE A 231 -1.68 -12.67 -7.45
N ASN A 232 -2.16 -12.20 -6.30
CA ASN A 232 -1.70 -12.58 -4.97
C ASN A 232 -0.24 -12.20 -4.65
N ASN A 233 0.46 -11.44 -5.50
CA ASN A 233 1.73 -10.81 -5.16
C ASN A 233 1.54 -9.78 -4.04
N ASP A 234 2.60 -9.47 -3.30
CA ASP A 234 2.54 -8.63 -2.11
C ASP A 234 2.81 -7.15 -2.42
N ASP A 235 3.54 -6.83 -3.49
CA ASP A 235 3.87 -5.45 -3.84
C ASP A 235 3.95 -5.20 -5.36
N TYR A 236 3.37 -4.07 -5.80
CA TYR A 236 3.47 -3.55 -7.16
C TYR A 236 4.25 -2.23 -7.24
N GLY A 237 4.70 -1.69 -6.12
CA GLY A 237 5.47 -0.47 -6.00
C GLY A 237 4.63 0.81 -6.03
N THR A 238 5.32 1.93 -6.23
CA THR A 238 4.75 3.27 -6.24
C THR A 238 4.80 3.89 -7.63
N TYR A 239 3.82 4.72 -7.95
CA TYR A 239 3.76 5.49 -9.18
C TYR A 239 3.53 6.97 -8.88
N ASN A 240 4.47 7.81 -9.33
CA ASN A 240 4.36 9.26 -9.29
C ASN A 240 3.71 9.75 -10.59
N LEU A 241 2.70 10.60 -10.46
CA LEU A 241 2.06 11.27 -11.58
C LEU A 241 3.00 12.35 -12.13
N GLU A 242 3.14 12.41 -13.45
CA GLU A 242 3.97 13.44 -14.11
C GLU A 242 3.29 14.82 -14.18
N ASP A 243 1.97 14.87 -13.98
CA ASP A 243 1.16 16.09 -14.10
C ASP A 243 0.83 16.70 -12.73
N ASP A 244 1.54 17.76 -12.38
CA ASP A 244 1.41 18.45 -11.09
C ASP A 244 0.06 19.18 -10.88
N ASP A 245 -0.70 19.39 -11.98
CA ASP A 245 -2.01 20.06 -11.94
C ASP A 245 -3.14 19.13 -11.46
N ILE A 246 -2.90 17.82 -11.46
CA ILE A 246 -3.88 16.81 -11.03
C ILE A 246 -3.67 16.48 -9.55
N ASP A 247 -4.76 16.50 -8.80
CA ASP A 247 -4.81 16.02 -7.42
C ASP A 247 -5.55 14.68 -7.39
N LEU A 248 -4.80 13.59 -7.44
CA LEU A 248 -5.33 12.23 -7.47
C LEU A 248 -6.26 11.94 -6.29
N LYS A 249 -6.02 12.54 -5.11
CA LYS A 249 -6.86 12.32 -3.92
C LYS A 249 -8.30 12.79 -4.13
N ASN A 250 -8.48 13.80 -4.99
CA ASN A 250 -9.77 14.38 -5.29
C ASN A 250 -10.45 13.75 -6.52
N GLU A 251 -9.81 12.76 -7.14
CA GLU A 251 -10.31 12.07 -8.33
C GLU A 251 -11.09 10.79 -8.00
N LYS A 252 -11.97 10.39 -8.92
CA LYS A 252 -12.66 9.10 -8.85
C LYS A 252 -11.79 8.03 -9.48
N LEU A 253 -11.22 7.17 -8.64
CA LEU A 253 -10.21 6.19 -9.03
C LEU A 253 -10.81 4.80 -9.19
N SER A 254 -10.26 4.05 -10.14
CA SER A 254 -10.55 2.63 -10.29
C SER A 254 -9.36 1.89 -10.89
N VAL A 255 -9.33 0.58 -10.68
CA VAL A 255 -8.43 -0.35 -11.36
C VAL A 255 -9.27 -1.21 -12.30
N VAL A 256 -8.95 -1.19 -13.58
CA VAL A 256 -9.49 -2.18 -14.53
C VAL A 256 -8.57 -3.37 -14.54
N VAL A 257 -9.10 -4.52 -14.14
CA VAL A 257 -8.42 -5.81 -14.23
C VAL A 257 -8.82 -6.45 -15.54
N ILE A 258 -7.83 -6.78 -16.37
CA ILE A 258 -8.00 -7.46 -17.65
C ILE A 258 -7.30 -8.80 -17.54
N LEU A 259 -8.07 -9.88 -17.53
CA LEU A 259 -7.57 -11.25 -17.55
C LEU A 259 -7.63 -11.78 -18.98
N SER A 260 -6.56 -12.43 -19.44
CA SER A 260 -6.50 -12.95 -20.80
C SER A 260 -5.84 -14.33 -20.88
N ASN A 261 -6.25 -15.09 -21.89
CA ASN A 261 -5.62 -16.35 -22.29
C ASN A 261 -5.36 -16.30 -23.81
N GLY A 262 -4.39 -15.47 -24.21
CA GLY A 262 -4.18 -15.09 -25.61
C GLY A 262 -5.22 -14.09 -26.14
N ASP A 263 -5.33 -14.01 -27.48
CA ASP A 263 -6.11 -12.98 -28.18
C ASP A 263 -7.64 -13.18 -28.11
N ASP A 264 -8.12 -14.41 -27.88
CA ASP A 264 -9.54 -14.77 -28.09
C ASP A 264 -10.37 -14.84 -26.81
N ASN A 265 -9.74 -14.88 -25.62
CA ASN A 265 -10.45 -15.02 -24.35
C ASN A 265 -9.99 -13.95 -23.37
N GLN A 266 -10.77 -12.87 -23.28
CA GLN A 266 -10.53 -11.75 -22.38
C GLN A 266 -11.73 -11.52 -21.47
N TYR A 267 -11.47 -11.34 -20.19
CA TYR A 267 -12.46 -10.96 -19.19
C TYR A 267 -11.95 -9.72 -18.46
N ALA A 268 -12.75 -8.66 -18.47
CA ALA A 268 -12.39 -7.39 -17.86
C ALA A 268 -13.46 -6.91 -16.89
N PHE A 269 -13.03 -6.34 -15.79
CA PHE A 269 -13.90 -5.72 -14.79
C PHE A 269 -13.17 -4.56 -14.09
N ALA A 270 -13.93 -3.63 -13.53
CA ALA A 270 -13.39 -2.52 -12.76
C ALA A 270 -13.61 -2.74 -11.25
N ILE A 271 -12.63 -2.33 -10.46
CA ILE A 271 -12.73 -2.18 -9.01
C ILE A 271 -12.57 -0.69 -8.70
N ASP A 272 -13.59 -0.09 -8.11
CA ASP A 272 -13.51 1.30 -7.65
C ASP A 272 -12.61 1.38 -6.41
N LEU A 273 -11.74 2.39 -6.35
CA LEU A 273 -10.87 2.67 -5.23
C LEU A 273 -11.41 3.87 -4.46
N ASN A 274 -11.70 3.68 -3.19
CA ASN A 274 -12.21 4.73 -2.31
C ASN A 274 -11.23 4.98 -1.18
N VAL A 275 -11.12 6.24 -0.77
CA VAL A 275 -10.39 6.59 0.45
C VAL A 275 -11.12 5.97 1.63
N GLN A 276 -10.41 5.17 2.41
CA GLN A 276 -10.95 4.59 3.64
C GLN A 276 -11.15 5.72 4.66
N GLU A 277 -12.38 5.90 5.14
CA GLU A 277 -12.65 6.88 6.19
C GLU A 277 -11.98 6.42 7.50
N ALA A 278 -11.28 7.35 8.17
CA ALA A 278 -10.64 7.11 9.47
C ALA A 278 -11.74 6.92 10.55
N GLY A 279 -12.28 5.70 10.63
CA GLY A 279 -13.44 5.39 11.47
C GLY A 279 -13.34 4.12 12.29
N ASP A 280 -12.75 3.03 11.77
CA ASP A 280 -12.96 1.71 12.38
C ASP A 280 -11.66 0.90 12.53
N TYR A 281 -10.72 1.33 13.39
CA TYR A 281 -9.55 0.51 13.73
C TYR A 281 -9.16 0.59 15.21
N TYR A 282 -10.04 0.08 16.08
CA TYR A 282 -9.64 -0.72 17.24
C TYR A 282 -10.73 -1.77 17.47
N GLY A 283 -10.60 -2.91 16.81
CA GLY A 283 -11.34 -4.14 17.11
C GLY A 283 -10.43 -5.14 17.80
#